data_AF-A0A1C5KQZ1-F1
#
_entry.id   AF-A0A1C5KQZ1-F1
#
_cell.length_a   1.000
_cell.length_b   1.000
_cell.length_c   1.000
_cell.angle_alpha   90.00
_cell.angle_beta   90.00
_cell.angle_gamma   90.00
#
_symmetry.space_group_name_H-M   'P 1'
#
loop_
_entity.id
_entity.type
_entity.pdbx_description
1 polymer ?
#
loop_
_entity_poly.entity_id
_entity_poly.type
_entity_poly.pdbx_seq_one_letter_code
_entity_poly.pdbx_strand_id
1 'polypeptide(L)'
;MTPFLYFAIKSLYWSKGGTLKKILWCDDDSIKSYFIDAGKNLTYTNLRRQISDSLEDKPFPPLSKELQKHTYFEFGSIEDHFKYRQAVMEAYPCGHYPVFEGYDHMQYQICDPKGFAEMLAHIAERDCMPELPFIRK
;
A
#
# COMPACT_ATOMS: atom_id res chain seq x y z
N MET A 1 -8.84 -12.83 -8.19
CA MET A 1 -9.13 -13.24 -6.80
C MET A 1 -8.71 -12.09 -5.91
N THR A 2 -9.65 -11.27 -5.42
CA THR A 2 -9.33 -10.26 -4.41
C THR A 2 -9.05 -11.01 -3.11
N PRO A 3 -7.82 -10.97 -2.55
CA PRO A 3 -7.62 -11.47 -1.21
C PRO A 3 -8.50 -10.61 -0.31
N PHE A 4 -9.44 -11.22 0.40
CA PHE A 4 -10.24 -10.49 1.40
C PHE A 4 -9.27 -10.02 2.49
N LEU A 5 -8.78 -8.78 2.38
CA LEU A 5 -7.97 -8.09 3.37
C LEU A 5 -8.46 -8.34 4.82
N TYR A 6 -9.78 -8.37 5.05
CA TYR A 6 -10.34 -8.77 6.33
C TYR A 6 -9.83 -10.14 6.82
N PHE A 7 -9.91 -11.17 5.98
CA PHE A 7 -9.44 -12.52 6.32
C PHE A 7 -7.92 -12.59 6.39
N ALA A 8 -7.20 -11.85 5.55
CA ALA A 8 -5.75 -11.72 5.62
C ALA A 8 -5.30 -11.22 7.00
N ILE A 9 -5.87 -10.11 7.46
CA ILE A 9 -5.52 -9.49 8.74
C ILE A 9 -6.06 -10.31 9.93
N LYS A 10 -7.25 -10.92 9.84
CA LYS A 10 -7.75 -11.86 10.87
C LYS A 10 -6.87 -13.10 11.01
N SER A 11 -6.35 -13.64 9.89
CA SER A 11 -5.41 -14.75 9.89
C SER A 11 -4.13 -14.41 10.65
N LEU A 12 -3.62 -13.18 10.51
CA LEU A 12 -2.45 -12.71 11.27
C LEU A 12 -2.74 -12.66 12.78
N TYR A 13 -3.92 -12.16 13.18
CA TYR A 13 -4.32 -12.19 14.59
C TYR A 13 -4.42 -13.62 15.14
N TRP A 14 -5.11 -14.53 14.46
CA TRP A 14 -5.29 -15.91 14.92
C TRP A 14 -3.99 -16.72 14.97
N SER A 15 -3.07 -16.45 14.04
CA SER A 15 -1.76 -17.11 13.97
C SER A 15 -0.68 -16.41 14.79
N LYS A 16 -1.01 -15.34 15.52
CA LYS A 16 -0.04 -14.48 16.23
C LYS A 16 1.10 -14.00 15.33
N GLY A 17 0.76 -13.57 14.11
CA GLY A 17 1.69 -13.08 13.09
C GLY A 17 2.38 -14.17 12.27
N GLY A 18 2.07 -15.45 12.48
CA GLY A 18 2.71 -16.57 11.78
C GLY A 18 2.43 -16.63 10.26
N THR A 19 1.45 -15.87 9.76
CA THR A 19 1.10 -15.81 8.34
C THR A 19 1.62 -14.56 7.61
N LEU A 20 2.42 -13.70 8.27
CA LEU A 20 2.86 -12.40 7.73
C LEU A 20 3.54 -12.51 6.37
N LYS A 21 4.63 -13.29 6.29
CA LYS A 21 5.34 -13.58 5.03
C LYS A 21 4.44 -14.13 3.94
N LYS A 22 3.52 -15.03 4.29
CA LYS A 22 2.69 -15.76 3.31
C LYS A 22 1.59 -14.90 2.71
N ILE A 23 1.06 -13.94 3.47
CA ILE A 23 -0.14 -13.18 3.13
C ILE A 23 0.21 -11.75 2.69
N LEU A 24 1.16 -11.11 3.36
CA LEU A 24 1.58 -9.73 3.09
C LEU A 24 2.95 -9.64 2.43
N TRP A 25 3.58 -10.78 2.11
CA TRP A 25 4.92 -10.85 1.51
C TRP A 25 5.98 -10.04 2.28
N CYS A 26 5.78 -9.90 3.58
CA CYS A 26 6.66 -9.19 4.49
C CYS A 26 7.30 -10.16 5.50
N ASP A 27 8.63 -10.12 5.61
CA ASP A 27 9.42 -10.92 6.56
C ASP A 27 9.88 -10.11 7.79
N ASP A 28 9.38 -8.88 7.98
CA ASP A 28 9.76 -8.05 9.11
C ASP A 28 9.00 -8.44 10.38
N ASP A 29 9.71 -9.02 11.33
CA ASP A 29 9.15 -9.41 12.62
C ASP A 29 8.74 -8.22 13.49
N SER A 30 9.33 -7.03 13.27
CA SER A 30 9.09 -5.84 14.06
C SER A 30 7.66 -5.30 13.91
N ILE A 31 7.03 -5.53 12.75
CA ILE A 31 5.68 -5.04 12.45
C ILE A 31 4.58 -6.05 12.79
N LYS A 32 4.93 -7.24 13.29
CA LYS A 32 3.93 -8.29 13.63
C LYS A 32 2.88 -7.80 14.63
N SER A 33 3.31 -7.06 15.66
CA SER A 33 2.43 -6.52 16.70
C SER A 33 1.32 -5.64 16.11
N TYR A 34 1.68 -4.78 15.15
CA TYR A 34 0.74 -3.90 14.46
C TYR A 34 -0.41 -4.70 13.82
N PHE A 35 -0.09 -5.78 13.10
CA PHE A 35 -1.11 -6.60 12.44
C PHE A 35 -1.95 -7.44 13.40
N ILE A 36 -1.36 -7.91 14.50
CA ILE A 36 -2.09 -8.62 15.55
C ILE A 36 -3.12 -7.68 16.19
N ASP A 37 -2.71 -6.46 16.52
CA ASP A 37 -3.60 -5.44 17.10
C ASP A 37 -4.67 -5.00 16.11
N ALA A 38 -4.32 -4.79 14.83
CA ALA A 38 -5.28 -4.50 13.77
C ALA A 38 -6.32 -5.62 13.63
N GLY A 39 -5.88 -6.88 13.57
CA GLY A 39 -6.78 -8.03 13.45
C GLY A 39 -7.67 -8.25 14.67
N LYS A 40 -7.19 -7.90 15.88
CA LYS A 40 -8.01 -7.88 17.10
C LYS A 40 -9.15 -6.86 16.99
N ASN A 41 -8.88 -5.68 16.43
CA ASN A 41 -9.84 -4.58 16.30
C ASN A 41 -10.82 -4.71 15.12
N LEU A 42 -10.57 -5.62 14.16
CA LEU A 42 -11.47 -5.84 13.03
C LEU A 42 -12.82 -6.41 13.46
N THR A 43 -13.90 -5.84 12.91
CA THR A 43 -15.30 -6.24 13.16
C THR A 43 -16.00 -6.72 11.88
N TYR A 44 -17.14 -7.39 12.02
CA TYR A 44 -17.97 -7.78 10.86
C TYR A 44 -18.44 -6.58 10.01
N THR A 45 -18.53 -5.39 10.60
CA THR A 45 -18.83 -4.17 9.84
C THR A 45 -17.71 -3.84 8.85
N ASN A 46 -16.45 -4.10 9.20
CA ASN A 46 -15.32 -3.94 8.28
C ASN A 46 -15.42 -4.93 7.10
N LEU A 47 -15.78 -6.19 7.36
CA LEU A 47 -16.00 -7.19 6.32
C LEU A 47 -17.14 -6.77 5.39
N ARG A 48 -18.27 -6.32 5.94
CA ARG A 48 -19.41 -5.83 5.15
C ARG A 48 -19.00 -4.67 4.24
N ARG A 49 -18.24 -3.70 4.74
CA ARG A 49 -17.72 -2.58 3.93
C ARG A 49 -16.80 -3.08 2.81
N GLN A 50 -15.85 -3.95 3.12
CA GLN A 50 -14.96 -4.51 2.11
C GLN A 50 -15.72 -5.26 1.00
N ILE A 51 -16.75 -6.03 1.35
CA ILE A 51 -17.60 -6.72 0.36
C ILE A 51 -18.44 -5.72 -0.46
N SER A 52 -18.76 -4.55 0.11
CA SER A 52 -19.50 -3.49 -0.59
C SER A 52 -18.61 -2.71 -1.56
N ASP A 53 -17.32 -2.55 -1.24
CA ASP A 53 -16.36 -1.76 -2.01
C ASP A 53 -15.77 -2.53 -3.20
N SER A 54 -15.91 -3.85 -3.23
CA SER A 54 -15.37 -4.71 -4.28
C SER A 54 -16.54 -5.41 -4.94
N LEU A 55 -16.79 -5.18 -6.25
CA LEU A 55 -17.35 -6.17 -7.20
C LEU A 55 -17.67 -5.64 -8.62
N GLU A 56 -17.38 -4.39 -8.97
CA GLU A 56 -17.65 -3.91 -10.32
C GLU A 56 -16.40 -3.97 -11.21
N ASP A 57 -16.49 -4.74 -12.31
CA ASP A 57 -15.51 -4.72 -13.41
C ASP A 57 -15.69 -3.44 -14.24
N LYS A 58 -15.23 -2.31 -13.67
CA LYS A 58 -15.29 -0.99 -14.28
C LYS A 58 -13.89 -0.50 -14.58
N PRO A 59 -13.70 0.28 -15.66
CA PRO A 59 -12.42 0.90 -15.95
C PRO A 59 -12.01 1.83 -14.80
N PHE A 60 -10.70 2.06 -14.69
CA PHE A 60 -10.16 3.03 -13.74
C PHE A 60 -10.82 4.41 -13.92
N PRO A 61 -11.14 5.13 -12.83
CA PRO A 61 -11.76 6.43 -12.94
C PRO A 61 -10.83 7.40 -13.70
N PRO A 62 -11.35 8.22 -14.62
CA PRO A 62 -10.52 9.17 -15.32
C PRO A 62 -9.97 10.22 -14.34
N LEU A 63 -8.65 10.40 -14.34
CA LEU A 63 -7.98 11.48 -13.61
C LEU A 63 -7.58 12.57 -14.61
N SER A 64 -7.85 13.84 -14.29
CA SER A 64 -7.38 14.94 -15.12
C SER A 64 -5.86 14.95 -15.18
N LYS A 65 -5.27 15.47 -16.27
CA LYS A 65 -3.81 15.57 -16.39
C LYS A 65 -3.17 16.30 -15.21
N GLU A 66 -3.86 17.32 -14.68
CA GLU A 66 -3.38 18.06 -13.52
C GLU A 66 -3.39 17.22 -12.25
N LEU A 67 -4.48 16.49 -11.99
CA LEU A 67 -4.53 15.60 -10.83
C LEU A 67 -3.50 14.47 -10.92
N GLN A 68 -3.27 13.93 -12.13
CA GLN A 68 -2.26 12.91 -12.35
C GLN A 68 -0.85 13.38 -11.94
N LYS A 69 -0.46 14.62 -12.28
CA LYS A 69 0.85 15.18 -11.90
C LYS A 69 1.09 15.23 -10.39
N HIS A 70 0.03 15.24 -9.60
CA HIS A 70 0.09 15.26 -8.13
C HIS A 70 -0.26 13.89 -7.51
N THR A 71 -0.33 12.83 -8.32
CA THR A 71 -0.68 11.48 -7.87
C THR A 71 0.54 10.57 -7.89
N TYR A 72 0.77 9.88 -6.78
CA TYR A 72 1.85 8.90 -6.60
C TYR A 72 1.24 7.51 -6.48
N PHE A 73 1.68 6.58 -7.33
CA PHE A 73 1.23 5.20 -7.35
C PHE A 73 2.35 4.28 -6.87
N GLU A 74 2.11 3.55 -5.79
CA GLU A 74 2.97 2.49 -5.31
C GLU A 74 2.13 1.22 -5.14
N PHE A 75 2.74 0.05 -5.40
CA PHE A 75 2.06 -1.24 -5.35
C PHE A 75 2.84 -2.24 -4.51
N GLY A 76 2.65 -2.21 -3.19
CA GLY A 76 3.11 -3.27 -2.30
C GLY A 76 4.60 -3.59 -2.48
N SER A 77 4.92 -4.86 -2.76
CA SER A 77 6.32 -5.27 -2.95
C SER A 77 6.88 -4.77 -4.28
N ILE A 78 8.22 -4.75 -4.39
CA ILE A 78 8.92 -4.38 -5.62
C ILE A 78 8.47 -5.24 -6.81
N GLU A 79 8.26 -6.54 -6.61
CA GLU A 79 7.83 -7.47 -7.66
C GLU A 79 6.45 -7.10 -8.21
N ASP A 80 5.48 -6.83 -7.32
CA ASP A 80 4.14 -6.42 -7.71
C ASP A 80 4.15 -5.04 -8.37
N HIS A 81 4.98 -4.12 -7.86
CA HIS A 81 5.17 -2.82 -8.47
C HIS A 81 5.62 -2.92 -9.94
N PHE A 82 6.66 -3.70 -10.25
CA PHE A 82 7.09 -3.89 -11.64
C PHE A 82 6.07 -4.66 -12.49
N LYS A 83 5.31 -5.58 -11.88
CA LYS A 83 4.29 -6.38 -12.58
C LYS A 83 3.09 -5.55 -13.03
N TYR A 84 2.63 -4.63 -12.19
CA TYR A 84 1.35 -3.92 -12.42
C TYR A 84 1.50 -2.49 -12.91
N ARG A 85 2.62 -1.80 -12.61
CA ARG A 85 2.75 -0.36 -12.91
C ARG A 85 2.55 -0.02 -14.38
N GLN A 86 2.93 -0.90 -15.31
CA GLN A 86 2.84 -0.61 -16.74
C GLN A 86 1.38 -0.36 -17.17
N ALA A 87 0.45 -1.18 -16.70
CA ALA A 87 -0.98 -0.99 -16.98
C ALA A 87 -1.51 0.32 -16.37
N VAL A 88 -0.98 0.73 -15.22
CA VAL A 88 -1.38 1.97 -14.55
C VAL A 88 -0.74 3.19 -15.22
N MET A 89 0.48 3.09 -15.74
CA MET A 89 1.15 4.12 -16.54
C MET A 89 0.42 4.39 -17.85
N GLU A 90 -0.14 3.34 -18.48
CA GLU A 90 -0.96 3.48 -19.68
C GLU A 90 -2.26 4.25 -19.39
N ALA A 91 -2.88 4.04 -18.22
CA ALA A 91 -4.07 4.76 -17.80
C ALA A 91 -3.78 6.19 -17.31
N TYR A 92 -2.63 6.39 -16.64
CA TYR A 92 -2.26 7.63 -15.96
C TYR A 92 -0.82 8.07 -16.27
N PRO A 93 -0.52 8.42 -17.53
CA PRO A 93 0.85 8.66 -17.98
C PRO A 93 1.54 9.86 -17.33
N CYS A 94 0.79 10.76 -16.68
CA CYS A 94 1.34 11.91 -15.97
C CYS A 94 1.56 11.66 -14.47
N GLY A 95 1.29 10.44 -13.97
CA GLY A 95 1.50 10.06 -12.58
C GLY A 95 2.97 9.82 -12.21
N HIS A 96 3.23 9.75 -10.91
CA HIS A 96 4.53 9.35 -10.36
C HIS A 96 4.48 7.90 -9.89
N TYR A 97 5.58 7.16 -10.09
CA TYR A 97 5.66 5.72 -9.80
C TYR A 97 6.93 5.40 -8.99
N PRO A 98 7.04 5.89 -7.74
CA PRO A 98 8.21 5.62 -6.90
C PRO A 98 8.29 4.14 -6.58
N VAL A 99 9.50 3.58 -6.69
CA VAL A 99 9.78 2.19 -6.31
C VAL A 99 10.49 2.19 -4.96
N PHE A 100 9.86 1.60 -3.95
CA PHE A 100 10.46 1.40 -2.63
C PHE A 100 11.28 0.11 -2.66
N GLU A 101 12.57 0.22 -2.35
CA GLU A 101 13.52 -0.90 -2.30
C GLU A 101 13.73 -1.38 -0.86
N GLY A 102 13.79 -2.70 -0.67
CA GLY A 102 14.02 -3.32 0.64
C GLY A 102 12.75 -3.49 1.50
N TYR A 103 11.75 -2.62 1.33
CA TYR A 103 10.44 -2.72 1.98
C TYR A 103 9.34 -2.00 1.17
N ASP A 104 8.07 -2.27 1.47
CA ASP A 104 6.91 -1.58 0.88
C ASP A 104 6.54 -0.29 1.64
N HIS A 105 5.69 0.56 1.06
CA HIS A 105 5.25 1.80 1.71
C HIS A 105 4.58 1.58 3.09
N MET A 106 3.87 0.47 3.30
CA MET A 106 3.21 0.19 4.57
C MET A 106 4.23 -0.10 5.67
N GLN A 107 5.29 -0.85 5.35
CA GLN A 107 6.41 -1.10 6.25
C GLN A 107 7.07 0.23 6.64
N TYR A 108 7.30 1.14 5.69
CA TYR A 108 7.83 2.48 6.02
C TYR A 108 6.91 3.24 6.98
N GLN A 109 5.61 3.24 6.69
CA GLN A 109 4.59 3.89 7.51
C GLN A 109 4.53 3.33 8.94
N ILE A 110 4.66 2.02 9.11
CA ILE A 110 4.58 1.35 10.42
C ILE A 110 5.89 1.57 11.22
N CYS A 111 7.04 1.42 10.57
CA CYS A 111 8.35 1.49 11.22
C CYS A 111 8.77 2.92 11.56
N ASP A 112 8.48 3.88 10.68
CA ASP A 112 8.79 5.30 10.87
C ASP A 112 7.60 6.19 10.46
N PRO A 113 6.54 6.26 11.28
CA PRO A 113 5.37 7.07 10.98
C PRO A 113 5.69 8.56 10.87
N LYS A 114 6.75 9.04 11.55
CA LYS A 114 7.19 10.44 11.47
C LYS A 114 7.85 10.72 10.13
N GLY A 115 8.81 9.89 9.72
CA GLY A 115 9.45 10.01 8.41
C GLY A 115 8.48 9.86 7.26
N PHE A 116 7.53 8.91 7.36
CA PHE A 116 6.45 8.77 6.38
C PHE A 116 5.59 10.05 6.28
N ALA A 117 5.22 10.64 7.42
CA ALA A 117 4.47 11.90 7.43
C ALA A 117 5.29 13.08 6.86
N GLU A 118 6.58 13.16 7.16
CA GLU A 118 7.49 14.16 6.59
C GLU A 118 7.63 14.01 5.07
N MET A 119 7.68 12.77 4.56
CA MET A 119 7.67 12.48 3.15
C MET A 119 6.38 12.97 2.48
N LEU A 120 5.21 12.69 3.06
CA LEU A 120 3.93 13.17 2.55
C LEU A 120 3.84 14.70 2.56
N ALA A 121 4.31 15.34 3.63
CA ALA A 121 4.35 16.80 3.73
C ALA A 121 5.27 17.40 2.65
N HIS A 122 6.45 16.80 2.42
CA HIS A 122 7.36 17.22 1.37
C HIS A 122 6.73 17.15 -0.02
N ILE A 123 6.03 16.05 -0.33
CA ILE A 123 5.30 15.89 -1.59
C ILE A 123 4.21 16.97 -1.73
N ALA A 124 3.42 17.19 -0.67
CA ALA A 124 2.34 18.17 -0.69
C ALA A 124 2.86 19.62 -0.85
N GLU A 125 4.03 19.94 -0.29
CA GLU A 125 4.62 21.28 -0.34
C GLU A 125 5.45 21.56 -1.60
N ARG A 126 6.14 20.54 -2.12
CA ARG A 126 7.17 20.71 -3.17
C ARG A 126 6.87 19.98 -4.47
N ASP A 127 5.78 19.20 -4.49
CA ASP A 127 5.33 18.43 -5.66
C ASP A 127 6.40 17.48 -6.21
N CYS A 128 7.25 16.94 -5.33
CA CYS A 128 8.28 15.98 -5.71
C CYS A 128 8.57 14.99 -4.58
N MET A 129 9.15 13.84 -4.94
CA MET A 129 9.60 12.87 -3.96
C MET A 129 10.88 13.39 -3.26
N PRO A 130 10.94 13.38 -1.91
CA PRO A 130 12.19 13.67 -1.21
C PRO A 130 13.27 12.66 -1.56
N GLU A 131 14.54 13.05 -1.41
CA GLU A 131 15.68 12.14 -1.61
C GLU A 131 15.78 11.15 -0.45
N LEU A 132 15.10 10.01 -0.60
CA LEU A 132 15.13 8.90 0.33
C LEU A 132 16.03 7.79 -0.21
N PRO A 133 16.93 7.21 0.61
CA PRO A 133 17.95 6.27 0.15
C PRO A 133 17.39 4.94 -0.37
N PHE A 134 16.15 4.63 -0.03
CA PHE A 134 15.43 3.41 -0.41
C PHE A 134 14.43 3.63 -1.56
N ILE A 135 14.40 4.83 -2.16
CA ILE A 135 13.55 5.10 -3.32
C ILE A 135 14.38 5.09 -4.58
N ARG A 136 14.04 4.18 -5.49
CA ARG A 136 14.63 4.15 -6.82
C ARG A 136 13.97 5.21 -7.71
N LYS A 137 14.82 6.02 -8.34
CA LYS A 137 14.43 7.00 -9.36
C LYS A 137 14.10 6.32 -10.69
#